data_AF-A0A815QSZ5-F1
#
_entry.id   AF-A0A815QSZ5-F1
#
_cell.length_a   1.000
_cell.length_b   1.000
_cell.length_c   1.000
_cell.angle_alpha   90.00
_cell.angle_beta   90.00
_cell.angle_gamma   90.00
#
_symmetry.space_group_name_H-M   'P 1'
#
loop_
_entity.id
_entity.type
_entity.pdbx_description
1 polymer ?
#
loop_
_entity_poly.entity_id
_entity_poly.type
_entity_poly.pdbx_seq_one_letter_code
_entity_poly.pdbx_strand_id
1 'polypeptide(L)'
;TIATETLLGDYNVTPDLNRLRTPQLPTTQDSVLNQAHNLNVLSTVQTPLLGGANTPLMDVSNEKSRSAGGLIMATPNTLFNTPYRTPSNAGKDGATPSVRGQGAEFNAGITPVRDRLNINPEDLLFDDQMKQREIKQQLRHHLSRLPKPKNDYEIVLPDTADQKADDDQMDTSDVKAEDQADIDQRRRDEKRRKEQELFKRQTQVVQRDLPRPNDINLSILRPANAEGPINDLQKAEELIKQEMLVLLHHDAVNNPPANNSMNRNRDFSSYLATYPYEHFTDEDLAQARTLLEAEVNVVKKTMGHGDISLDVYSQVWDECCSQVLFLPSKNRFTRANAASKKERIESAEQKLELDRQFMSMEAKRAAKLEKKLKTLLGGYQSRGQALIKALNDVYDQIDQTQVEAKTFELLRQNEVLAIPKRIESFTEDVARQEERERDLQRRYQELYEERNSLLEQE
;
A
#
# COMPACT_ATOMS: atom_id res chain seq x y z
N THR A 1 24.29 76.35 -1.59
CA THR A 1 24.30 75.18 -0.68
C THR A 1 23.27 74.19 -1.21
N ILE A 2 23.48 73.46 -2.31
CA ILE A 2 24.48 72.40 -2.58
C ILE A 2 24.62 71.43 -1.39
N ALA A 3 24.17 70.18 -1.63
CA ALA A 3 24.52 68.93 -0.94
C ALA A 3 23.64 68.35 0.19
N THR A 4 22.32 68.60 0.26
CA THR A 4 21.44 67.91 1.24
C THR A 4 20.02 67.54 0.75
N GLU A 5 19.78 67.41 -0.55
CA GLU A 5 18.44 67.06 -1.09
C GLU A 5 18.35 65.63 -1.67
N THR A 6 19.47 64.91 -1.76
CA THR A 6 19.54 63.52 -2.26
C THR A 6 19.74 62.48 -1.16
N LEU A 7 19.43 62.83 0.10
CA LEU A 7 19.71 61.98 1.29
C LEU A 7 18.49 61.75 2.19
N LEU A 8 17.28 62.06 1.72
CA LEU A 8 16.04 61.53 2.28
C LEU A 8 15.37 60.64 1.22
N GLY A 9 15.65 59.34 1.28
CA GLY A 9 14.90 58.37 0.51
C GLY A 9 13.49 58.23 1.09
N ASP A 10 12.48 58.37 0.24
CA ASP A 10 11.08 58.13 0.53
C ASP A 10 10.85 56.68 0.98
N TYR A 11 10.70 56.48 2.28
CA TYR A 11 10.20 55.22 2.86
C TYR A 11 8.68 55.16 2.69
N ASN A 12 8.19 54.92 1.48
CA ASN A 12 6.80 54.48 1.28
C ASN A 12 6.50 53.80 -0.07
N VAL A 13 7.53 53.37 -0.80
CA VAL A 13 7.33 52.55 -2.01
C VAL A 13 8.17 51.30 -1.88
N THR A 14 7.53 50.20 -1.50
CA THR A 14 8.10 48.86 -1.66
C THR A 14 8.33 48.62 -3.16
N PRO A 15 9.57 48.42 -3.63
CA PRO A 15 9.80 48.06 -5.01
C PRO A 15 9.24 46.65 -5.26
N ASP A 16 8.46 46.56 -6.33
CA ASP A 16 7.74 45.40 -6.84
C ASP A 16 8.63 44.12 -6.86
N LEU A 17 8.31 43.17 -5.98
CA LEU A 17 9.01 41.89 -5.79
C LEU A 17 8.90 40.96 -7.02
N ASN A 18 8.18 41.35 -8.07
CA ASN A 18 7.99 40.57 -9.29
C ASN A 18 9.18 40.61 -10.28
N ARG A 19 10.26 41.37 -9.99
CA ARG A 19 11.45 41.45 -10.86
C ARG A 19 12.66 40.61 -10.42
N LEU A 20 12.54 39.77 -9.40
CA LEU A 20 13.52 38.74 -9.06
C LEU A 20 13.05 37.37 -9.61
N ARG A 21 12.99 37.23 -10.94
CA ARG A 21 12.86 35.92 -11.58
C ARG A 21 14.24 35.32 -11.81
N THR A 22 14.43 34.11 -11.33
CA THR A 22 15.50 33.19 -11.73
C THR A 22 15.42 32.93 -13.24
N PRO A 23 16.55 32.72 -13.94
CA PRO A 23 16.50 32.25 -15.32
C PRO A 23 15.85 30.87 -15.34
N GLN A 24 14.73 30.73 -16.05
CA GLN A 24 14.10 29.44 -16.31
C GLN A 24 15.09 28.56 -17.09
N LEU A 25 15.33 27.35 -16.57
CA LEU A 25 15.99 26.28 -17.31
C LEU A 25 15.17 26.00 -18.59
N PRO A 26 15.79 25.79 -19.78
CA PRO A 26 15.04 25.37 -20.95
C PRO A 26 14.27 24.08 -20.60
N THR A 27 12.99 24.02 -20.97
CA THR A 27 12.16 22.82 -20.80
C THR A 27 12.86 21.65 -21.48
N THR A 28 13.52 20.81 -20.68
CA THR A 28 14.09 19.55 -21.12
C THR A 28 12.91 18.68 -21.53
N GLN A 29 12.72 18.48 -22.83
CA GLN A 29 11.76 17.49 -23.29
C GLN A 29 12.21 16.13 -22.76
N ASP A 30 11.32 15.40 -22.09
CA ASP A 30 11.64 14.07 -21.54
C ASP A 30 12.08 13.14 -22.68
N SER A 31 13.37 12.85 -22.74
CA SER A 31 13.97 11.97 -23.75
C SER A 31 13.33 10.58 -23.72
N VAL A 32 12.89 10.12 -22.55
CA VAL A 32 12.17 8.87 -22.36
C VAL A 32 10.78 8.91 -22.99
N LEU A 33 10.05 10.03 -22.88
CA LEU A 33 8.73 10.16 -23.50
C LEU A 33 8.85 10.25 -25.02
N ASN A 34 9.85 10.96 -25.55
CA ASN A 34 10.10 11.04 -26.98
C ASN A 34 10.56 9.68 -27.56
N GLN A 35 11.39 8.91 -26.83
CA GLN A 35 11.77 7.55 -27.23
C GLN A 35 10.60 6.58 -27.15
N ALA A 36 9.75 6.67 -26.11
CA ALA A 36 8.55 5.85 -26.00
C ALA A 36 7.55 6.15 -27.13
N HIS A 37 7.42 7.42 -27.52
CA HIS A 37 6.61 7.82 -28.66
C HIS A 37 7.17 7.24 -29.97
N ASN A 38 8.48 7.37 -30.21
CA ASN A 38 9.15 6.76 -31.38
C ASN A 38 8.99 5.23 -31.39
N LEU A 39 9.07 4.54 -30.24
CA LEU A 39 8.83 3.10 -30.13
C LEU A 39 7.39 2.71 -30.45
N ASN A 40 6.41 3.51 -30.02
CA ASN A 40 5.01 3.26 -30.34
C ASN A 40 4.72 3.51 -31.83
N VAL A 41 5.37 4.50 -32.43
CA VAL A 41 5.29 4.72 -33.88
C VAL A 41 5.95 3.56 -34.64
N LEU A 42 7.09 3.04 -34.18
CA LEU A 42 7.75 1.89 -34.79
C LEU A 42 7.00 0.56 -34.60
N SER A 43 6.26 0.40 -33.49
CA SER A 43 5.47 -0.81 -33.24
C SER A 43 4.17 -0.85 -34.03
N THR A 44 3.63 0.33 -34.40
CA THR A 44 2.36 0.44 -35.12
C THR A 44 2.52 0.49 -36.64
N VAL A 45 3.70 0.87 -37.14
CA VAL A 45 3.97 0.94 -38.59
C VAL A 45 4.50 -0.40 -39.11
N GLN A 46 3.85 -0.95 -40.14
CA GLN A 46 4.24 -2.20 -40.80
C GLN A 46 5.52 -2.03 -41.62
N THR A 47 6.31 -3.11 -41.73
CA THR A 47 7.66 -3.11 -42.34
C THR A 47 7.69 -2.49 -43.75
N PRO A 48 8.76 -1.75 -44.10
CA PRO A 48 8.83 -0.96 -45.34
C PRO A 48 8.85 -1.78 -46.63
N LEU A 49 8.88 -3.11 -46.55
CA LEU A 49 8.83 -4.02 -47.70
C LEU A 49 7.46 -4.04 -48.40
N LEU A 50 6.39 -3.58 -47.74
CA LEU A 50 5.04 -3.52 -48.31
C LEU A 50 4.75 -2.23 -49.10
N GLY A 51 5.73 -1.31 -49.21
CA GLY A 51 5.60 -0.08 -49.99
C GLY A 51 4.67 0.95 -49.36
N GLY A 52 5.23 1.77 -48.46
CA GLY A 52 4.55 2.93 -47.85
C GLY A 52 5.58 3.94 -47.36
N ALA A 53 5.21 5.22 -47.30
CA ALA A 53 6.10 6.29 -46.84
C ALA A 53 6.37 6.16 -45.32
N ASN A 54 7.65 6.14 -44.93
CA ASN A 54 8.05 6.07 -43.52
C ASN A 54 7.53 7.29 -42.75
N THR A 55 6.99 7.04 -41.55
CA THR A 55 6.60 8.12 -40.62
C THR A 55 7.85 8.82 -40.08
N PRO A 56 7.89 10.17 -40.04
CA PRO A 56 9.05 10.90 -39.55
C PRO A 56 9.24 10.66 -38.04
N LEU A 57 10.39 10.11 -37.66
CA LEU A 57 10.76 9.90 -36.26
C LEU A 57 11.38 11.18 -35.68
N MET A 58 11.15 11.41 -34.40
CA MET A 58 11.71 12.56 -33.68
C MET A 58 13.22 12.35 -33.46
N ASP A 59 14.04 13.33 -33.86
CA ASP A 59 15.51 13.22 -33.85
C ASP A 59 16.06 13.27 -32.42
N VAL A 60 16.56 12.13 -31.94
CA VAL A 60 17.19 11.94 -30.62
C VAL A 60 18.72 11.83 -30.72
N SER A 61 19.31 12.08 -31.88
CA SER A 61 20.74 11.80 -32.14
C SER A 61 21.72 12.80 -31.53
N ASN A 62 21.25 14.00 -31.16
CA ASN A 62 22.10 15.03 -30.51
C ASN A 62 22.14 14.92 -28.97
N GLU A 63 21.39 13.98 -28.39
CA GLU A 63 21.45 13.66 -26.97
C GLU A 63 22.61 12.68 -26.75
N LYS A 64 23.84 13.21 -26.57
CA LYS A 64 24.97 12.41 -26.06
C LYS A 64 24.47 11.61 -24.87
N SER A 65 24.50 10.29 -24.98
CA SER A 65 24.14 9.36 -23.92
C SER A 65 24.88 9.72 -22.64
N ARG A 66 24.22 10.46 -21.76
CA ARG A 66 24.66 10.66 -20.40
C ARG A 66 24.32 9.35 -19.71
N SER A 67 25.29 8.45 -19.64
CA SER A 67 25.26 7.36 -18.67
C SER A 67 24.86 7.94 -17.31
N ALA A 68 23.99 7.26 -16.60
CA ALA A 68 23.49 7.65 -15.27
C ALA A 68 24.63 7.72 -14.25
N GLY A 69 25.44 8.77 -14.34
CA GLY A 69 26.30 9.26 -13.27
C GLY A 69 25.41 10.08 -12.36
N GLY A 70 25.33 9.67 -11.10
CA GLY A 70 24.46 10.26 -10.09
C GLY A 70 24.50 11.78 -10.07
N LEU A 71 23.32 12.38 -9.83
CA LEU A 71 23.24 13.76 -9.40
C LEU A 71 24.06 13.90 -8.11
N ILE A 72 25.25 14.48 -8.24
CA ILE A 72 25.94 15.08 -7.09
C ILE A 72 25.07 16.29 -6.71
N MET A 73 24.28 16.15 -5.64
CA MET A 73 23.64 17.28 -4.97
C MET A 73 24.75 18.18 -4.40
N ALA A 74 25.24 19.10 -5.22
CA ALA A 74 26.03 20.22 -4.73
C ALA A 74 25.07 21.23 -4.10
N THR A 75 25.13 21.37 -2.79
CA THR A 75 24.49 22.47 -2.05
C THR A 75 25.11 23.79 -2.53
N PRO A 76 24.34 24.74 -3.10
CA PRO A 76 24.90 26.06 -3.37
C PRO A 76 24.97 26.82 -2.04
N ASN A 77 26.19 27.03 -1.55
CA ASN A 77 26.50 27.96 -0.48
C ASN A 77 26.09 29.37 -0.92
N THR A 78 24.98 29.88 -0.43
CA THR A 78 24.55 31.27 -0.68
C THR A 78 25.37 32.22 0.19
N LEU A 79 26.36 32.87 -0.42
CA LEU A 79 27.03 34.04 0.14
C LEU A 79 26.04 35.21 0.20
N PHE A 80 25.28 35.29 1.29
CA PHE A 80 24.56 36.52 1.66
C PHE A 80 25.50 37.42 2.47
N ASN A 81 26.03 38.44 1.79
CA ASN A 81 26.68 39.59 2.40
C ASN A 81 25.61 40.52 2.97
N THR A 82 25.47 40.59 4.29
CA THR A 82 24.75 41.67 4.98
C THR A 82 25.77 42.66 5.56
N PRO A 83 25.79 43.94 5.16
CA PRO A 83 26.57 44.97 5.84
C PRO A 83 25.84 45.37 7.13
N TYR A 84 26.57 45.92 8.10
CA TYR A 84 26.12 46.36 9.44
C TYR A 84 26.29 45.33 10.58
N ARG A 85 27.52 45.26 11.12
CA ARG A 85 27.70 45.40 12.58
C ARG A 85 29.13 45.83 12.94
N THR A 86 29.20 46.95 13.66
CA THR A 86 30.39 47.52 14.30
C THR A 86 30.66 46.88 15.69
N PRO A 87 31.88 47.06 16.26
CA PRO A 87 32.56 46.07 17.09
C PRO A 87 32.55 46.40 18.60
N SER A 88 32.71 45.39 19.47
CA SER A 88 33.38 45.59 20.79
C SER A 88 33.68 44.26 21.51
N ASN A 89 34.97 44.09 21.84
CA ASN A 89 35.59 43.45 23.01
C ASN A 89 34.99 42.16 23.60
N ALA A 90 35.75 41.07 23.63
CA ALA A 90 36.88 40.87 24.56
C ALA A 90 37.34 39.40 24.53
N GLY A 91 38.66 39.19 24.46
CA GLY A 91 39.30 38.13 25.23
C GLY A 91 39.91 36.95 24.48
N LYS A 92 41.19 37.15 24.13
CA LYS A 92 42.32 36.22 24.33
C LYS A 92 42.68 35.20 23.23
N ASP A 93 43.86 35.51 22.67
CA ASP A 93 45.03 34.63 22.48
C ASP A 93 44.83 33.48 21.49
N GLY A 94 45.48 33.41 20.34
CA GLY A 94 46.84 33.86 20.03
C GLY A 94 47.44 32.77 19.17
N ALA A 95 47.15 32.82 17.87
CA ALA A 95 47.58 31.86 16.86
C ALA A 95 48.86 32.32 16.13
N THR A 96 49.42 31.35 15.41
CA THR A 96 50.42 31.40 14.32
C THR A 96 51.89 31.35 14.74
N PRO A 97 52.83 30.91 13.86
CA PRO A 97 52.74 30.71 12.39
C PRO A 97 53.42 29.39 11.91
N SER A 98 53.56 28.94 10.64
CA SER A 98 53.12 29.25 9.27
C SER A 98 54.05 28.43 8.31
N VAL A 99 53.73 28.39 7.00
CA VAL A 99 54.66 28.35 5.84
C VAL A 99 54.97 27.03 5.07
N ARG A 100 54.49 27.05 3.80
CA ARG A 100 55.02 26.61 2.45
C ARG A 100 55.40 25.17 2.09
N GLY A 101 55.01 24.84 0.84
CA GLY A 101 55.84 24.13 -0.18
C GLY A 101 54.98 23.25 -1.11
N GLN A 102 54.56 23.72 -2.30
CA GLN A 102 55.10 23.42 -3.64
C GLN A 102 55.17 21.92 -4.06
N GLY A 103 54.59 21.59 -5.23
CA GLY A 103 55.15 20.59 -6.14
C GLY A 103 54.25 19.45 -6.67
N ALA A 104 53.77 19.63 -7.90
CA ALA A 104 53.69 18.67 -9.03
C ALA A 104 53.07 17.25 -8.91
N GLU A 105 52.13 17.01 -9.84
CA GLU A 105 51.90 15.85 -10.72
C GLU A 105 52.75 14.56 -10.50
N PHE A 106 52.10 13.39 -10.40
CA PHE A 106 52.09 12.32 -11.42
C PHE A 106 51.27 11.08 -10.98
N ASN A 107 50.75 10.39 -11.99
CA ASN A 107 49.89 9.22 -11.98
C ASN A 107 50.58 7.89 -11.62
N ALA A 108 49.73 6.94 -11.17
CA ALA A 108 49.73 5.49 -11.45
C ALA A 108 50.57 4.52 -10.60
N GLY A 109 49.90 3.44 -10.18
CA GLY A 109 50.46 2.16 -9.69
C GLY A 109 49.73 1.61 -8.46
N ILE A 110 48.48 1.16 -8.56
CA ILE A 110 48.09 -0.26 -8.74
C ILE A 110 48.57 -1.18 -7.60
N THR A 111 47.66 -1.53 -6.67
CA THR A 111 46.91 -2.81 -6.62
C THR A 111 45.78 -2.68 -5.59
N PRO A 112 44.63 -3.35 -5.78
CA PRO A 112 44.46 -4.57 -4.98
C PRO A 112 43.89 -5.71 -5.82
N VAL A 113 44.65 -6.81 -5.82
CA VAL A 113 44.17 -8.14 -6.20
C VAL A 113 43.66 -8.82 -4.93
N ARG A 114 42.47 -9.44 -5.06
CA ARG A 114 41.78 -10.39 -4.17
C ARG A 114 40.83 -9.81 -3.12
N ASP A 115 39.56 -10.11 -3.32
CA ASP A 115 38.91 -11.05 -2.41
C ASP A 115 37.95 -12.00 -3.18
N ARG A 116 38.13 -13.32 -2.99
CA ARG A 116 37.23 -14.39 -3.48
C ARG A 116 36.43 -15.01 -2.33
N LEU A 117 36.27 -14.29 -1.22
CA LEU A 117 35.57 -14.78 -0.03
C LEU A 117 34.46 -13.86 0.48
N ASN A 118 33.99 -12.91 -0.33
CA ASN A 118 32.78 -12.13 -0.05
C ASN A 118 32.75 -11.53 1.38
N ILE A 119 33.91 -11.03 1.86
CA ILE A 119 34.08 -10.58 3.25
C ILE A 119 33.57 -9.15 3.48
N ASN A 120 33.27 -8.39 2.42
CA ASN A 120 32.60 -7.09 2.51
C ASN A 120 31.15 -7.17 2.04
N PRO A 121 30.14 -7.07 2.93
CA PRO A 121 28.75 -6.85 2.53
C PRO A 121 28.57 -5.37 2.17
N GLU A 122 28.73 -5.02 0.89
CA GLU A 122 28.43 -3.68 0.38
C GLU A 122 27.02 -3.66 -0.24
N ASP A 123 26.12 -3.01 0.49
CA ASP A 123 24.70 -2.81 0.21
C ASP A 123 24.49 -1.71 -0.85
N LEU A 124 24.91 -1.98 -2.09
CA LEU A 124 24.72 -1.07 -3.24
C LEU A 124 24.24 -1.84 -4.49
N LEU A 125 22.97 -2.26 -4.45
CA LEU A 125 22.24 -3.08 -5.45
C LEU A 125 22.02 -2.44 -6.85
N PHE A 126 22.78 -1.42 -7.25
CA PHE A 126 22.58 -0.74 -8.54
C PHE A 126 23.77 -0.85 -9.52
N ASP A 127 24.95 -1.32 -9.08
CA ASP A 127 26.16 -1.37 -9.92
C ASP A 127 26.47 -2.79 -10.47
N ASP A 128 25.72 -3.80 -10.02
CA ASP A 128 26.03 -5.22 -10.27
C ASP A 128 25.52 -5.73 -11.63
N GLN A 129 24.44 -5.14 -12.15
CA GLN A 129 23.89 -5.52 -13.46
C GLN A 129 24.79 -5.10 -14.63
N MET A 130 25.48 -3.96 -14.52
CA MET A 130 26.39 -3.50 -15.57
C MET A 130 27.66 -4.34 -15.61
N LYS A 131 28.25 -4.66 -14.45
CA LYS A 131 29.41 -5.57 -14.34
C LYS A 131 29.08 -6.97 -14.85
N GLN A 132 27.90 -7.51 -14.50
CA GLN A 132 27.47 -8.81 -15.03
C GLN A 132 27.23 -8.80 -16.54
N ARG A 133 26.76 -7.69 -17.12
CA ARG A 133 26.62 -7.54 -18.57
C ARG A 133 27.98 -7.48 -19.26
N GLU A 134 28.94 -6.75 -18.70
CA GLU A 134 30.30 -6.67 -19.21
C GLU A 134 31.00 -8.03 -19.15
N ILE A 135 30.88 -8.76 -18.04
CA ILE A 135 31.44 -10.12 -17.90
C ILE A 135 30.80 -11.08 -18.92
N LYS A 136 29.48 -11.01 -19.13
CA LYS A 136 28.80 -11.85 -20.14
C LYS A 136 29.23 -11.50 -21.56
N GLN A 137 29.46 -10.22 -21.87
CA GLN A 137 29.96 -9.79 -23.18
C GLN A 137 31.41 -10.24 -23.40
N GLN A 138 32.26 -10.15 -22.38
CA GLN A 138 33.63 -10.65 -22.42
C GLN A 138 33.68 -12.17 -22.60
N LEU A 139 32.84 -12.92 -21.88
CA LEU A 139 32.72 -14.38 -22.05
C LEU A 139 32.26 -14.75 -23.45
N ARG A 140 31.26 -14.03 -23.99
CA ARG A 140 30.73 -14.26 -25.33
C ARG A 140 31.78 -13.96 -26.40
N HIS A 141 32.59 -12.92 -26.21
CA HIS A 141 33.73 -12.61 -27.09
C HIS A 141 34.78 -13.74 -27.05
N HIS A 142 35.12 -14.25 -25.86
CA HIS A 142 36.05 -15.37 -25.71
C HIS A 142 35.53 -16.68 -26.32
N LEU A 143 34.27 -17.04 -26.07
CA LEU A 143 33.64 -18.22 -26.65
C LEU A 143 33.51 -18.11 -28.18
N SER A 144 33.26 -16.91 -28.71
CA SER A 144 33.20 -16.68 -30.17
C SER A 144 34.56 -16.76 -30.87
N ARG A 145 35.65 -16.64 -30.11
CA ARG A 145 37.03 -16.79 -30.58
C ARG A 145 37.51 -18.24 -30.59
N LEU A 146 36.73 -19.16 -30.04
CA LEU A 146 37.04 -20.57 -30.15
C LEU A 146 36.84 -21.04 -31.60
N PRO A 147 37.81 -21.77 -32.18
CA PRO A 147 37.64 -22.39 -33.48
C PRO A 147 36.39 -23.27 -33.50
N LYS A 148 35.57 -23.19 -34.56
CA LYS A 148 34.37 -24.04 -34.68
C LYS A 148 34.78 -25.51 -34.57
N PRO A 149 34.06 -26.32 -33.77
CA PRO A 149 34.42 -27.72 -33.56
C PRO A 149 34.35 -28.47 -34.91
N LYS A 150 35.49 -28.99 -35.37
CA LYS A 150 35.55 -29.92 -36.48
C LYS A 150 35.43 -31.33 -35.92
N ASN A 151 34.22 -31.88 -35.95
CA ASN A 151 34.00 -33.30 -35.75
C ASN A 151 33.86 -33.96 -37.12
N ASP A 152 34.99 -34.27 -37.74
CA ASP A 152 35.06 -35.22 -38.85
C ASP A 152 36.05 -36.32 -38.43
N TYR A 153 35.53 -37.39 -37.84
CA TYR A 153 36.29 -38.63 -37.62
C TYR A 153 35.66 -39.70 -38.51
N GLU A 154 36.34 -40.01 -39.61
CA GLU A 154 36.05 -41.15 -40.47
C GLU A 154 36.61 -42.41 -39.78
N ILE A 155 35.71 -43.27 -39.29
CA ILE A 155 36.06 -44.54 -38.65
C ILE A 155 36.46 -45.52 -39.75
N VAL A 156 37.77 -45.65 -39.98
CA VAL A 156 38.34 -46.73 -40.79
C VAL A 156 38.37 -47.99 -39.92
N LEU A 157 37.53 -48.97 -40.25
CA LEU A 157 37.62 -50.33 -39.71
C LEU A 157 38.88 -51.03 -40.29
N PRO A 158 39.81 -51.51 -39.45
CA PRO A 158 40.78 -52.50 -39.89
C PRO A 158 40.15 -53.88 -39.77
N ASP A 159 39.90 -54.53 -40.91
CA ASP A 159 39.72 -55.99 -40.97
C ASP A 159 41.04 -56.65 -40.57
N THR A 160 41.05 -57.47 -39.51
CA THR A 160 41.59 -58.84 -39.51
C THR A 160 41.69 -59.45 -38.10
N ALA A 161 41.18 -60.70 -38.02
CA ALA A 161 41.68 -61.84 -37.26
C ALA A 161 41.48 -61.91 -35.72
N ASP A 162 40.47 -62.71 -35.36
CA ASP A 162 40.57 -63.89 -34.49
C ASP A 162 41.37 -63.80 -33.18
N GLN A 163 40.67 -63.84 -32.04
CA GLN A 163 40.87 -64.89 -31.04
C GLN A 163 39.73 -64.94 -30.01
N LYS A 164 39.21 -66.16 -29.82
CA LYS A 164 38.18 -66.56 -28.85
C LYS A 164 38.74 -66.56 -27.43
N ALA A 165 37.94 -66.13 -26.45
CA ALA A 165 37.91 -66.71 -25.11
C ALA A 165 36.54 -66.44 -24.47
N ASP A 166 35.88 -67.54 -24.09
CA ASP A 166 34.59 -67.63 -23.39
C ASP A 166 34.69 -67.33 -21.88
N ASP A 167 33.50 -67.16 -21.30
CA ASP A 167 33.02 -67.51 -19.95
C ASP A 167 33.04 -66.50 -18.77
N ASP A 168 31.80 -66.07 -18.49
CA ASP A 168 31.04 -66.13 -17.23
C ASP A 168 31.29 -65.19 -16.02
N GLN A 169 30.19 -64.49 -15.69
CA GLN A 169 29.69 -64.04 -14.37
C GLN A 169 30.53 -63.06 -13.53
N MET A 170 30.09 -61.79 -13.50
CA MET A 170 29.87 -61.03 -12.25
C MET A 170 28.74 -60.01 -12.42
N ASP A 171 27.58 -60.31 -11.86
CA ASP A 171 26.67 -59.30 -11.32
C ASP A 171 27.42 -58.54 -10.21
N THR A 172 27.45 -57.20 -10.25
CA THR A 172 27.15 -56.31 -9.11
C THR A 172 27.61 -54.86 -9.34
N SER A 173 26.68 -53.95 -9.05
CA SER A 173 26.85 -52.51 -8.88
C SER A 173 27.03 -51.66 -10.14
N ASP A 174 25.97 -51.55 -10.93
CA ASP A 174 25.59 -50.26 -11.50
C ASP A 174 25.38 -49.27 -10.34
N VAL A 175 26.47 -48.68 -9.84
CA VAL A 175 26.40 -47.43 -9.08
C VAL A 175 25.96 -46.38 -10.09
N LYS A 176 24.64 -46.28 -10.30
CA LYS A 176 24.04 -45.10 -10.89
C LYS A 176 24.55 -43.93 -10.07
N ALA A 177 25.44 -43.13 -10.64
CA ALA A 177 25.86 -41.88 -10.04
C ALA A 177 24.56 -41.12 -9.71
N GLU A 178 24.28 -40.92 -8.42
CA GLU A 178 23.07 -40.21 -8.00
C GLU A 178 23.04 -38.86 -8.71
N ASP A 179 21.94 -38.57 -9.40
CA ASP A 179 21.77 -37.32 -10.12
C ASP A 179 21.97 -36.17 -9.13
N GLN A 180 22.63 -35.08 -9.56
CA GLN A 180 22.87 -33.92 -8.69
C GLN A 180 21.57 -33.38 -8.05
N ALA A 181 20.43 -33.58 -8.71
CA ALA A 181 19.10 -33.27 -8.18
C ALA A 181 18.72 -34.10 -6.94
N ASP A 182 19.08 -35.39 -6.89
CA ASP A 182 18.77 -36.30 -5.79
C ASP A 182 19.62 -36.01 -4.55
N ILE A 183 20.90 -35.69 -4.77
CA ILE A 183 21.83 -35.27 -3.70
C ILE A 183 21.36 -33.94 -3.08
N ASP A 184 20.96 -32.99 -3.93
CA ASP A 184 20.41 -31.72 -3.49
C ASP A 184 19.08 -31.88 -2.77
N GLN A 185 18.21 -32.79 -3.23
CA GLN A 185 16.93 -33.08 -2.57
C GLN A 185 17.16 -33.69 -1.18
N ARG A 186 18.05 -34.67 -1.05
CA ARG A 186 18.44 -35.26 0.25
C ARG A 186 19.01 -34.21 1.19
N ARG A 187 19.88 -33.33 0.71
CA ARG A 187 20.44 -32.22 1.50
C ARG A 187 19.36 -31.22 1.95
N ARG A 188 18.40 -30.89 1.08
CA ARG A 188 17.26 -30.03 1.42
C ARG A 188 16.37 -30.70 2.46
N ASP A 189 16.14 -32.01 2.35
CA ASP A 189 15.32 -32.77 3.29
C ASP A 189 15.98 -32.90 4.66
N GLU A 190 17.29 -33.16 4.70
CA GLU A 190 18.06 -33.15 5.96
C GLU A 190 18.07 -31.78 6.62
N LYS A 191 18.25 -30.71 5.83
CA LYS A 191 18.23 -29.34 6.34
C LYS A 191 16.83 -29.01 6.90
N ARG A 192 15.77 -29.33 6.16
CA ARG A 192 14.39 -29.15 6.60
C ARG A 192 14.07 -29.96 7.85
N ARG A 193 14.58 -31.19 7.97
CA ARG A 193 14.40 -32.03 9.17
C ARG A 193 15.07 -31.39 10.38
N LYS A 194 16.33 -30.94 10.23
CA LYS A 194 17.05 -30.21 11.28
C LYS A 194 16.35 -28.91 11.68
N GLU A 195 15.85 -28.15 10.71
CA GLU A 195 15.09 -26.93 10.97
C GLU A 195 13.78 -27.22 11.73
N GLN A 196 13.08 -28.30 11.39
CA GLN A 196 11.88 -28.74 12.12
C GLN A 196 12.20 -29.21 13.54
N GLU A 197 13.31 -29.93 13.74
CA GLU A 197 13.77 -30.34 15.07
C GLU A 197 14.13 -29.11 15.93
N LEU A 198 14.84 -28.13 15.36
CA LEU A 198 15.14 -26.86 16.03
C LEU A 198 13.87 -26.07 16.34
N PHE A 199 12.91 -26.01 15.41
CA PHE A 199 11.63 -25.34 15.61
C PHE A 199 10.81 -26.00 16.73
N LYS A 200 10.82 -27.34 16.83
CA LYS A 200 10.17 -28.07 17.94
C LYS A 200 10.82 -27.81 19.30
N ARG A 201 12.10 -27.43 19.31
CA ARG A 201 12.85 -27.04 20.51
C ARG A 201 12.68 -25.57 20.90
N GLN A 202 12.19 -24.73 19.97
CA GLN A 202 11.86 -23.35 20.29
C GLN A 202 10.66 -23.25 21.25
N THR A 203 10.45 -22.06 21.79
CA THR A 203 9.35 -21.81 22.71
C THR A 203 7.99 -22.01 22.05
N GLN A 204 6.98 -22.38 22.85
CA GLN A 204 5.61 -22.51 22.36
C GLN A 204 5.07 -21.18 21.81
N VAL A 205 5.56 -20.04 22.30
CA VAL A 205 5.19 -18.70 21.82
C VAL A 205 5.64 -18.51 20.38
N VAL A 206 6.86 -18.93 20.04
CA VAL A 206 7.37 -18.91 18.66
C VAL A 206 6.66 -19.95 17.80
N GLN A 207 6.44 -21.17 18.30
CA GLN A 207 5.75 -22.22 17.55
C GLN A 207 4.30 -21.87 17.17
N ARG A 208 3.63 -21.07 18.00
CA ARG A 208 2.23 -20.65 17.81
C ARG A 208 2.11 -19.26 17.20
N ASP A 209 3.21 -18.63 16.81
CA ASP A 209 3.28 -17.26 16.28
C ASP A 209 2.48 -16.24 17.12
N LEU A 210 2.57 -16.36 18.44
CA LEU A 210 1.91 -15.43 19.36
C LEU A 210 2.66 -14.08 19.40
N PRO A 211 1.95 -12.97 19.65
CA PRO A 211 2.55 -11.64 19.70
C PRO A 211 3.60 -11.56 20.81
N ARG A 212 4.84 -11.19 20.43
CA ARG A 212 5.98 -11.04 21.35
C ARG A 212 6.19 -9.57 21.72
N PRO A 213 6.61 -9.27 22.97
CA PRO A 213 6.88 -7.90 23.39
C PRO A 213 8.12 -7.34 22.67
N ASN A 214 8.05 -6.09 22.22
CA ASN A 214 9.21 -5.37 21.67
C ASN A 214 10.17 -4.85 22.76
N ASP A 215 9.64 -4.64 23.98
CA ASP A 215 10.38 -4.18 25.15
C ASP A 215 10.13 -5.17 26.30
N ILE A 216 11.21 -5.74 26.82
CA ILE A 216 11.16 -6.70 27.93
C ILE A 216 11.29 -5.91 29.25
N ASN A 217 10.29 -6.04 30.13
CA ASN A 217 10.28 -5.32 31.40
C ASN A 217 11.08 -6.07 32.47
N LEU A 218 12.25 -5.55 32.83
CA LEU A 218 13.09 -6.10 33.91
C LEU A 218 12.56 -5.78 35.32
N SER A 219 11.57 -4.89 35.45
CA SER A 219 10.97 -4.50 36.75
C SER A 219 10.09 -5.59 37.39
N ILE A 220 9.97 -6.75 36.74
CA ILE A 220 9.29 -7.93 37.29
C ILE A 220 10.14 -8.56 38.40
N LEU A 221 11.46 -8.40 38.33
CA LEU A 221 12.36 -8.84 39.38
C LEU A 221 12.27 -7.91 40.59
N ARG A 222 12.35 -8.50 41.79
CA ARG A 222 12.49 -7.73 43.01
C ARG A 222 13.80 -6.92 42.92
N PRO A 223 13.80 -5.61 43.24
CA PRO A 223 15.04 -4.86 43.25
C PRO A 223 16.00 -5.50 44.26
N ALA A 224 17.28 -5.62 43.89
CA ALA A 224 18.31 -6.27 44.71
C ALA A 224 18.44 -5.70 46.14
N ASN A 225 17.89 -4.50 46.38
CA ASN A 225 17.92 -3.76 47.64
C ASN A 225 16.65 -3.95 48.50
N ALA A 226 15.72 -4.84 48.13
CA ALA A 226 14.53 -5.09 48.93
C ALA A 226 14.86 -6.01 50.11
N GLU A 227 15.20 -5.38 51.24
CA GLU A 227 15.52 -6.06 52.50
C GLU A 227 14.29 -6.74 53.12
N GLY A 228 14.38 -8.06 53.29
CA GLY A 228 13.46 -8.90 54.06
C GLY A 228 13.82 -10.38 53.88
N PRO A 229 13.68 -11.24 54.90
CA PRO A 229 13.93 -12.68 54.75
C PRO A 229 12.97 -13.26 53.72
N ILE A 230 13.53 -13.81 52.64
CA ILE A 230 12.78 -14.38 51.52
C ILE A 230 12.31 -15.79 51.92
N ASN A 231 11.02 -16.06 51.77
CA ASN A 231 10.47 -17.41 51.93
C ASN A 231 10.97 -18.31 50.79
N ASP A 232 11.21 -19.59 51.03
CA ASP A 232 11.67 -20.55 50.01
C ASP A 232 10.77 -20.55 48.77
N LEU A 233 9.45 -20.38 48.94
CA LEU A 233 8.50 -20.22 47.85
C LEU A 233 8.74 -18.94 47.02
N GLN A 234 9.03 -17.82 47.67
CA GLN A 234 9.33 -16.56 47.00
C GLN A 234 10.67 -16.63 46.25
N LYS A 235 11.65 -17.35 46.79
CA LYS A 235 12.93 -17.62 46.12
C LYS A 235 12.72 -18.45 44.85
N ALA A 236 11.88 -19.48 44.92
CA ALA A 236 11.51 -20.27 43.74
C ALA A 236 10.79 -19.41 42.68
N GLU A 237 9.87 -18.53 43.08
CA GLU A 237 9.21 -17.59 42.15
C GLU A 237 10.21 -16.63 41.47
N GLU A 238 11.22 -16.15 42.19
CA GLU A 238 12.25 -15.28 41.63
C GLU A 238 13.12 -16.00 40.60
N LEU A 239 13.48 -17.26 40.85
CA LEU A 239 14.20 -18.09 39.86
C LEU A 239 13.36 -18.30 38.60
N ILE A 240 12.07 -18.60 38.73
CA ILE A 240 11.17 -18.76 37.58
C ILE A 240 11.09 -17.47 36.76
N LYS A 241 11.04 -16.30 37.41
CA LYS A 241 11.02 -15.00 36.72
C LYS A 241 12.34 -14.71 36.00
N GLN A 242 13.48 -15.11 36.56
CA GLN A 242 14.78 -14.98 35.92
C GLN A 242 14.85 -15.84 34.65
N GLU A 243 14.48 -17.12 34.73
CA GLU A 243 14.42 -18.02 33.58
C GLU A 243 13.46 -17.51 32.49
N MET A 244 12.31 -16.99 32.90
CA MET A 244 11.35 -16.36 31.97
C MET A 244 11.98 -15.18 31.21
N LEU A 245 12.78 -14.34 31.89
CA LEU A 245 13.48 -13.24 31.24
C LEU A 245 14.55 -13.75 30.27
N VAL A 246 15.37 -14.73 30.67
CA VAL A 246 16.38 -15.34 29.77
C VAL A 246 15.71 -15.87 28.51
N LEU A 247 14.57 -16.55 28.64
CA LEU A 247 13.80 -17.08 27.51
C LEU A 247 13.29 -15.98 26.58
N LEU A 248 12.74 -14.89 27.14
CA LEU A 248 12.27 -13.75 26.35
C LEU A 248 13.39 -13.04 25.60
N HIS A 249 14.58 -12.90 26.22
CA HIS A 249 15.74 -12.29 25.58
C HIS A 249 16.29 -13.20 24.47
N HIS A 250 16.36 -14.51 24.69
CA HIS A 250 16.74 -15.50 23.68
C HIS A 250 15.80 -15.46 22.47
N ASP A 251 14.49 -15.42 22.70
CA ASP A 251 13.49 -15.33 21.63
C ASP A 251 13.55 -13.99 20.89
N ALA A 252 13.83 -12.89 21.58
CA ALA A 252 13.96 -11.57 20.95
C ALA A 252 15.20 -11.45 20.04
N VAL A 253 16.29 -12.17 20.35
CA VAL A 253 17.51 -12.22 19.54
C VAL A 253 17.33 -13.13 18.32
N ASN A 254 16.82 -14.34 18.54
CA ASN A 254 16.73 -15.37 17.50
C ASN A 254 15.50 -15.19 16.59
N ASN A 255 14.38 -14.72 17.15
CA ASN A 255 13.11 -14.53 16.44
C ASN A 255 12.55 -13.12 16.69
N PRO A 256 13.23 -12.05 16.22
CA PRO A 256 12.81 -10.68 16.47
C PRO A 256 11.42 -10.42 15.87
N PRO A 257 10.52 -9.72 16.58
CA PRO A 257 9.24 -9.28 16.02
C PRO A 257 9.48 -8.30 14.87
N ALA A 258 8.55 -8.22 13.90
CA ALA A 258 8.70 -7.46 12.66
C ALA A 258 9.00 -5.95 12.83
N ASN A 259 8.82 -5.39 14.04
CA ASN A 259 9.03 -3.99 14.36
C ASN A 259 10.24 -3.74 15.28
N ASN A 260 11.16 -4.70 15.40
CA ASN A 260 12.31 -4.57 16.30
C ASN A 260 13.48 -3.83 15.65
N SER A 261 14.03 -2.83 16.34
CA SER A 261 15.19 -2.05 15.86
C SER A 261 16.51 -2.78 16.14
N MET A 262 17.45 -2.71 15.20
CA MET A 262 18.75 -3.40 15.26
C MET A 262 19.57 -3.07 16.52
N ASN A 263 19.39 -1.88 17.10
CA ASN A 263 20.07 -1.47 18.34
C ASN A 263 19.59 -2.25 19.57
N ARG A 264 18.31 -2.68 19.62
CA ARG A 264 17.76 -3.41 20.76
C ARG A 264 18.28 -4.85 20.84
N ASN A 265 18.70 -5.41 19.71
CA ASN A 265 19.31 -6.74 19.66
C ASN A 265 20.63 -6.81 20.44
N ARG A 266 21.35 -5.67 20.54
CA ARG A 266 22.58 -5.57 21.36
C ARG A 266 22.27 -5.65 22.85
N ASP A 267 21.23 -4.95 23.30
CA ASP A 267 20.79 -4.98 24.70
C ASP A 267 20.36 -6.40 25.10
N PHE A 268 19.60 -7.08 24.24
CA PHE A 268 19.20 -8.46 24.51
C PHE A 268 20.40 -9.43 24.56
N SER A 269 21.35 -9.26 23.64
CA SER A 269 22.59 -10.07 23.62
C SER A 269 23.44 -9.83 24.87
N SER A 270 23.50 -8.59 25.38
CA SER A 270 24.23 -8.26 26.61
C SER A 270 23.65 -8.94 27.85
N TYR A 271 22.32 -9.05 27.93
CA TYR A 271 21.65 -9.75 29.03
C TYR A 271 21.94 -11.25 28.97
N LEU A 272 21.90 -11.85 27.78
CA LEU A 272 22.24 -13.26 27.58
C LEU A 272 23.72 -13.57 27.84
N ALA A 273 24.62 -12.59 27.67
CA ALA A 273 26.01 -12.74 28.06
C ALA A 273 26.18 -12.85 29.58
N THR A 274 25.30 -12.19 30.35
CA THR A 274 25.28 -12.30 31.82
C THR A 274 24.50 -13.52 32.32
N TYR A 275 23.45 -13.93 31.62
CA TYR A 275 22.60 -15.07 31.93
C TYR A 275 22.43 -15.95 30.67
N PRO A 276 23.34 -16.90 30.43
CA PRO A 276 23.30 -17.76 29.26
C PRO A 276 22.04 -18.63 29.23
N TYR A 277 21.50 -18.85 28.03
CA TYR A 277 20.40 -19.79 27.83
C TYR A 277 20.90 -21.23 27.94
N GLU A 278 20.29 -22.01 28.82
CA GLU A 278 20.58 -23.44 29.00
C GLU A 278 19.76 -24.28 28.01
N HIS A 279 20.43 -25.20 27.31
CA HIS A 279 19.79 -26.14 26.41
C HIS A 279 19.46 -27.45 27.13
N PHE A 280 18.18 -27.77 27.23
CA PHE A 280 17.70 -29.04 27.79
C PHE A 280 17.48 -30.09 26.70
N THR A 281 17.60 -31.37 27.07
CA THR A 281 17.33 -32.47 26.13
C THR A 281 15.81 -32.64 25.93
N ASP A 282 15.42 -33.22 24.80
CA ASP A 282 14.00 -33.47 24.50
C ASP A 282 13.37 -34.46 25.51
N GLU A 283 14.18 -35.36 26.08
CA GLU A 283 13.76 -36.31 27.13
C GLU A 283 13.46 -35.59 28.45
N ASP A 284 14.33 -34.67 28.88
CA ASP A 284 14.14 -33.89 30.10
C ASP A 284 12.90 -33.00 30.00
N LEU A 285 12.69 -32.37 28.82
CA LEU A 285 11.51 -31.55 28.57
C LEU A 285 10.22 -32.37 28.57
N ALA A 286 10.25 -33.61 28.08
CA ALA A 286 9.10 -34.51 28.13
C ALA A 286 8.79 -34.92 29.58
N GLN A 287 9.81 -35.30 30.35
CA GLN A 287 9.63 -35.62 31.78
C GLN A 287 9.09 -34.42 32.56
N ALA A 288 9.65 -33.23 32.36
CA ALA A 288 9.17 -32.00 33.00
C ALA A 288 7.70 -31.71 32.68
N ARG A 289 7.25 -31.91 31.43
CA ARG A 289 5.83 -31.77 31.05
C ARG A 289 4.94 -32.75 31.80
N THR A 290 5.35 -34.02 31.91
CA THR A 290 4.55 -35.02 32.66
C THR A 290 4.44 -34.68 34.14
N LEU A 291 5.51 -34.15 34.76
CA LEU A 291 5.48 -33.71 36.15
C LEU A 291 4.56 -32.49 36.33
N LEU A 292 4.66 -31.50 35.45
CA LEU A 292 3.78 -30.33 35.47
C LEU A 292 2.30 -30.72 35.27
N GLU A 293 2.00 -31.65 34.36
CA GLU A 293 0.64 -32.15 34.17
C GLU A 293 0.10 -32.85 35.43
N ALA A 294 0.94 -33.65 36.11
CA ALA A 294 0.58 -34.28 37.37
C ALA A 294 0.27 -33.24 38.45
N GLU A 295 1.12 -32.22 38.60
CA GLU A 295 0.93 -31.13 39.56
C GLU A 295 -0.32 -30.29 39.25
N VAL A 296 -0.55 -29.93 37.98
CA VAL A 296 -1.75 -29.20 37.55
C VAL A 296 -3.01 -30.00 37.90
N ASN A 297 -3.00 -31.32 37.71
CA ASN A 297 -4.13 -32.18 38.07
C ASN A 297 -4.36 -32.24 39.59
N VAL A 298 -3.29 -32.22 40.40
CA VAL A 298 -3.39 -32.10 41.85
C VAL A 298 -3.99 -30.76 42.24
N VAL A 299 -3.50 -29.65 41.69
CA VAL A 299 -4.00 -28.29 41.97
C VAL A 299 -5.47 -28.13 41.58
N LYS A 300 -5.88 -28.66 40.41
CA LYS A 300 -7.28 -28.66 39.97
C LYS A 300 -8.18 -29.37 40.99
N LYS A 301 -7.75 -30.53 41.49
CA LYS A 301 -8.50 -31.31 42.49
C LYS A 301 -8.53 -30.64 43.85
N THR A 302 -7.41 -30.10 44.34
CA THR A 302 -7.31 -29.51 45.68
C THR A 302 -8.04 -28.17 45.78
N MET A 303 -8.02 -27.36 44.71
CA MET A 303 -8.68 -26.06 44.66
C MET A 303 -10.13 -26.13 44.15
N GLY A 304 -10.62 -27.31 43.79
CA GLY A 304 -11.98 -27.51 43.29
C GLY A 304 -12.25 -26.80 41.95
N HIS A 305 -11.20 -26.51 41.18
CA HIS A 305 -11.34 -25.95 39.84
C HIS A 305 -11.70 -27.09 38.89
N GLY A 306 -12.99 -27.20 38.54
CA GLY A 306 -13.43 -28.01 37.40
C GLY A 306 -12.91 -27.44 36.08
N ASP A 307 -13.37 -28.00 34.96
CA ASP A 307 -13.06 -27.40 33.65
C ASP A 307 -13.75 -26.04 33.54
N ILE A 308 -12.94 -24.98 33.60
CA ILE A 308 -13.40 -23.60 33.47
C ILE A 308 -13.84 -23.41 32.02
N SER A 309 -15.12 -23.11 31.82
CA SER A 309 -15.64 -22.75 30.48
C SER A 309 -14.88 -21.55 29.92
N LEU A 310 -14.67 -21.54 28.61
CA LEU A 310 -14.04 -20.43 27.91
C LEU A 310 -14.74 -19.09 28.20
N ASP A 311 -16.07 -19.10 28.36
CA ASP A 311 -16.85 -17.89 28.65
C ASP A 311 -16.49 -17.28 30.02
N VAL A 312 -16.31 -18.13 31.03
CA VAL A 312 -15.90 -17.70 32.39
C VAL A 312 -14.46 -17.18 32.34
N TYR A 313 -13.59 -17.84 31.58
CA TYR A 313 -12.22 -17.37 31.38
C TYR A 313 -12.19 -16.00 30.71
N SER A 314 -12.96 -15.79 29.63
CA SER A 314 -13.04 -14.50 28.94
C SER A 314 -13.55 -13.38 29.84
N GLN A 315 -14.57 -13.63 30.66
CA GLN A 315 -15.06 -12.64 31.62
C GLN A 315 -13.99 -12.25 32.65
N VAL A 316 -13.34 -13.23 33.29
CA VAL A 316 -12.28 -12.98 34.26
C VAL A 316 -11.09 -12.28 33.60
N TRP A 317 -10.77 -12.64 32.37
CA TRP A 317 -9.72 -12.00 31.57
C TRP A 317 -10.04 -10.53 31.32
N ASP A 318 -11.24 -10.20 30.85
CA ASP A 318 -11.68 -8.83 30.59
C ASP A 318 -11.69 -7.99 31.87
N GLU A 319 -12.17 -8.57 32.98
CA GLU A 319 -12.11 -7.92 34.30
C GLU A 319 -10.67 -7.65 34.74
N CYS A 320 -9.77 -8.62 34.60
CA CYS A 320 -8.36 -8.46 34.93
C CYS A 320 -7.70 -7.39 34.05
N CYS A 321 -7.95 -7.41 32.74
CA CYS A 321 -7.43 -6.41 31.81
C CYS A 321 -7.98 -5.02 32.10
N SER A 322 -9.25 -4.88 32.47
CA SER A 322 -9.86 -3.60 32.84
C SER A 322 -9.20 -2.97 34.07
N GLN A 323 -8.69 -3.81 34.97
CA GLN A 323 -8.00 -3.38 36.19
C GLN A 323 -6.53 -3.01 35.94
N VAL A 324 -5.96 -3.26 34.76
CA VAL A 324 -4.58 -2.88 34.45
C VAL A 324 -4.55 -1.43 33.96
N LEU A 325 -3.86 -0.57 34.70
CA LEU A 325 -3.66 0.84 34.34
C LEU A 325 -2.18 1.14 34.12
N PHE A 326 -1.89 1.92 33.09
CA PHE A 326 -0.56 2.45 32.84
C PHE A 326 -0.36 3.73 33.66
N LEU A 327 0.65 3.77 34.52
CA LEU A 327 1.03 4.98 35.27
C LEU A 327 2.12 5.73 34.50
N PRO A 328 1.81 6.93 33.95
CA PRO A 328 2.80 7.71 33.19
C PRO A 328 3.99 8.15 34.04
N SER A 329 3.74 8.55 35.29
CA SER A 329 4.77 9.03 36.23
C SER A 329 5.83 7.98 36.57
N LYS A 330 5.46 6.70 36.58
CA LYS A 330 6.37 5.57 36.87
C LYS A 330 6.76 4.80 35.62
N ASN A 331 6.20 5.13 34.46
CA ASN A 331 6.31 4.39 33.21
C ASN A 331 6.07 2.87 33.39
N ARG A 332 5.06 2.49 34.19
CA ARG A 332 4.78 1.09 34.53
C ARG A 332 3.28 0.80 34.56
N PHE A 333 2.93 -0.43 34.21
CA PHE A 333 1.58 -0.96 34.42
C PHE A 333 1.40 -1.42 35.85
N THR A 334 0.26 -1.06 36.45
CA THR A 334 -0.12 -1.44 37.81
C THR A 334 -1.60 -1.82 37.85
N ARG A 335 -2.02 -2.52 38.91
CA ARG A 335 -3.44 -2.82 39.13
C ARG A 335 -4.15 -1.60 39.71
N ALA A 336 -5.41 -1.41 39.34
CA ALA A 336 -6.26 -0.31 39.80
C ALA A 336 -6.25 -0.17 41.32
N ASN A 337 -6.33 -1.29 42.02
CA ASN A 337 -6.41 -1.34 43.48
C ASN A 337 -5.14 -0.83 44.17
N ALA A 338 -3.98 -0.93 43.52
CA ALA A 338 -2.71 -0.46 44.06
C ALA A 338 -2.42 1.01 43.73
N ALA A 339 -3.17 1.61 42.80
CA ALA A 339 -2.96 2.99 42.35
C ALA A 339 -3.81 3.99 43.14
N SER A 340 -3.19 5.13 43.49
CA SER A 340 -3.89 6.25 44.14
C SER A 340 -4.93 6.89 43.21
N LYS A 341 -5.94 7.57 43.76
CA LYS A 341 -6.94 8.29 42.95
C LYS A 341 -6.30 9.28 41.97
N LYS A 342 -5.23 9.96 42.38
CA LYS A 342 -4.47 10.90 41.52
C LYS A 342 -3.80 10.16 40.35
N GLU A 343 -3.13 9.06 40.64
CA GLU A 343 -2.47 8.21 39.64
C GLU A 343 -3.46 7.60 38.64
N ARG A 344 -4.68 7.27 39.08
CA ARG A 344 -5.77 6.82 38.18
C ARG A 344 -6.23 7.92 37.24
N ILE A 345 -6.31 9.17 37.70
CA ILE A 345 -6.65 10.32 36.85
C ILE A 345 -5.57 10.54 35.81
N GLU A 346 -4.29 10.57 36.21
CA GLU A 346 -3.15 10.71 35.29
C GLU A 346 -3.14 9.61 34.21
N SER A 347 -3.44 8.36 34.59
CA SER A 347 -3.57 7.25 33.65
C SER A 347 -4.71 7.44 32.64
N ALA A 348 -5.88 7.88 33.13
CA ALA A 348 -7.03 8.15 32.28
C ALA A 348 -6.78 9.32 31.32
N GLU A 349 -6.09 10.37 31.77
CA GLU A 349 -5.68 11.50 30.94
C GLU A 349 -4.72 11.06 29.82
N GLN A 350 -3.73 10.22 30.14
CA GLN A 350 -2.81 9.67 29.14
C GLN A 350 -3.56 8.81 28.11
N LYS A 351 -4.49 7.96 28.56
CA LYS A 351 -5.30 7.12 27.68
C LYS A 351 -6.14 7.98 26.73
N LEU A 352 -6.79 9.02 27.28
CA LEU A 352 -7.57 9.97 26.49
C LEU A 352 -6.70 10.66 25.43
N GLU A 353 -5.48 11.06 25.78
CA GLU A 353 -4.58 11.71 24.84
C GLU A 353 -4.11 10.76 23.72
N LEU A 354 -3.84 9.49 24.04
CA LEU A 354 -3.59 8.46 23.03
C LEU A 354 -4.80 8.27 22.12
N ASP A 355 -6.01 8.18 22.69
CA ASP A 355 -7.24 8.03 21.92
C ASP A 355 -7.49 9.24 21.01
N ARG A 356 -7.16 10.46 21.45
CA ARG A 356 -7.19 11.66 20.60
C ARG A 356 -6.20 11.58 19.44
N GLN A 357 -4.99 11.08 19.68
CA GLN A 357 -4.00 10.90 18.61
C GLN A 357 -4.46 9.86 17.60
N PHE A 358 -4.97 8.71 18.06
CA PHE A 358 -5.56 7.67 17.21
C PHE A 358 -6.74 8.22 16.41
N MET A 359 -7.67 8.93 17.05
CA MET A 359 -8.79 9.57 16.39
C MET A 359 -8.33 10.57 15.33
N SER A 360 -7.31 11.39 15.61
CA SER A 360 -6.76 12.33 14.63
C SER A 360 -6.13 11.62 13.42
N MET A 361 -5.37 10.55 13.65
CA MET A 361 -4.77 9.76 12.58
C MET A 361 -5.83 9.06 11.73
N GLU A 362 -6.81 8.43 12.37
CA GLU A 362 -7.85 7.69 11.69
C GLU A 362 -8.82 8.63 10.97
N ALA A 363 -9.19 9.77 11.56
CA ALA A 363 -9.96 10.81 10.87
C ALA A 363 -9.23 11.35 9.64
N LYS A 364 -7.90 11.52 9.69
CA LYS A 364 -7.11 11.91 8.51
C LYS A 364 -7.11 10.81 7.44
N ARG A 365 -7.06 9.53 7.82
CA ARG A 365 -7.16 8.40 6.86
C ARG A 365 -8.56 8.31 6.25
N ALA A 366 -9.60 8.37 7.07
CA ALA A 366 -11.00 8.40 6.66
C ALA A 366 -11.25 9.57 5.70
N ALA A 367 -10.81 10.79 6.04
CA ALA A 367 -10.97 11.95 5.16
C ALA A 367 -10.24 11.79 3.81
N LYS A 368 -9.08 11.11 3.76
CA LYS A 368 -8.40 10.78 2.49
C LYS A 368 -9.19 9.76 1.69
N LEU A 369 -9.72 8.73 2.34
CA LEU A 369 -10.56 7.71 1.71
C LEU A 369 -11.86 8.30 1.19
N GLU A 370 -12.55 9.12 1.99
CA GLU A 370 -13.76 9.84 1.60
C GLU A 370 -13.51 10.75 0.40
N LYS A 371 -12.42 11.52 0.39
CA LYS A 371 -12.07 12.34 -0.78
C LYS A 371 -11.88 11.49 -2.04
N LYS A 372 -11.20 10.34 -1.91
CA LYS A 372 -11.00 9.39 -3.02
C LYS A 372 -12.31 8.75 -3.48
N LEU A 373 -13.18 8.36 -2.55
CA LEU A 373 -14.49 7.82 -2.86
C LEU A 373 -15.38 8.87 -3.50
N LYS A 374 -15.33 10.12 -3.04
CA LYS A 374 -16.10 11.23 -3.60
C LYS A 374 -15.69 11.53 -5.04
N THR A 375 -14.40 11.47 -5.38
CA THR A 375 -13.96 11.68 -6.78
C THR A 375 -14.35 10.50 -7.67
N LEU A 376 -14.22 9.26 -7.20
CA LEU A 376 -14.54 8.07 -8.00
C LEU A 376 -16.05 7.82 -8.14
N LEU A 377 -16.80 7.97 -7.05
CA LEU A 377 -18.22 7.62 -6.98
C LEU A 377 -19.14 8.82 -7.14
N GLY A 378 -18.67 10.06 -6.96
CA GLY A 378 -19.52 11.26 -6.97
C GLY A 378 -20.30 11.42 -8.29
N GLY A 379 -19.67 11.15 -9.44
CA GLY A 379 -20.33 11.18 -10.74
C GLY A 379 -21.36 10.05 -10.92
N TYR A 380 -21.09 8.86 -10.39
CA TYR A 380 -22.06 7.77 -10.40
C TYR A 380 -23.24 8.05 -9.47
N GLN A 381 -22.98 8.69 -8.33
CA GLN A 381 -24.01 9.09 -7.37
C GLN A 381 -24.95 10.16 -7.96
N SER A 382 -24.40 11.18 -8.64
CA SER A 382 -25.21 12.20 -9.30
C SER A 382 -26.03 11.62 -10.46
N ARG A 383 -25.44 10.73 -11.27
CA ARG A 383 -26.17 9.99 -12.30
C ARG A 383 -27.28 9.12 -11.70
N GLY A 384 -26.99 8.43 -10.60
CA GLY A 384 -27.98 7.62 -9.89
C GLY A 384 -29.16 8.47 -9.40
N GLN A 385 -28.88 9.62 -8.79
CA GLN A 385 -29.92 10.57 -8.37
C GLN A 385 -30.73 11.14 -9.54
N ALA A 386 -30.09 11.45 -10.67
CA ALA A 386 -30.78 11.92 -11.87
C ALA A 386 -31.70 10.84 -12.46
N LEU A 387 -31.24 9.59 -12.51
CA LEU A 387 -32.05 8.46 -12.98
C LEU A 387 -33.23 8.19 -12.05
N ILE A 388 -33.05 8.27 -10.73
CA ILE A 388 -34.14 8.14 -9.76
C ILE A 388 -35.19 9.23 -9.96
N LYS A 389 -34.76 10.48 -10.18
CA LYS A 389 -35.70 11.58 -10.48
C LYS A 389 -36.46 11.35 -11.78
N ALA A 390 -35.76 11.01 -12.87
CA ALA A 390 -36.39 10.73 -14.15
C ALA A 390 -37.39 9.55 -14.07
N LEU A 391 -37.07 8.52 -13.29
CA LEU A 391 -37.97 7.40 -13.03
C LEU A 391 -39.26 7.86 -12.33
N ASN A 392 -39.14 8.70 -11.31
CA ASN A 392 -40.28 9.26 -10.58
C ASN A 392 -41.13 10.17 -11.49
N ASP A 393 -40.50 11.04 -12.28
CA ASP A 393 -41.20 11.92 -13.22
C ASP A 393 -42.01 11.10 -14.25
N VAL A 394 -41.45 9.96 -14.71
CA VAL A 394 -42.15 9.04 -15.61
C VAL A 394 -43.33 8.35 -14.91
N TYR A 395 -43.19 7.97 -13.63
CA TYR A 395 -44.33 7.42 -12.87
C TYR A 395 -45.46 8.44 -12.73
N ASP A 396 -45.14 9.70 -12.41
CA ASP A 396 -46.14 10.76 -12.31
C ASP A 396 -46.85 11.00 -13.67
N GLN A 397 -46.10 10.94 -14.77
CA GLN A 397 -46.67 11.03 -16.12
C GLN A 397 -47.56 9.83 -16.48
N ILE A 398 -47.17 8.61 -16.08
CA ILE A 398 -48.00 7.41 -16.27
C ILE A 398 -49.32 7.57 -15.53
N ASP A 399 -49.29 8.04 -14.28
CA ASP A 399 -50.51 8.22 -13.50
C ASP A 399 -51.42 9.29 -14.10
N GLN A 400 -50.86 10.43 -14.52
CA GLN A 400 -51.62 11.49 -15.20
C GLN A 400 -52.25 11.00 -16.51
N THR A 401 -51.46 10.35 -17.37
CA THR A 401 -51.96 9.84 -18.66
C THR A 401 -52.98 8.72 -18.49
N GLN A 402 -52.88 7.90 -17.47
CA GLN A 402 -53.92 6.91 -17.15
C GLN A 402 -55.23 7.55 -16.70
N VAL A 403 -55.16 8.62 -15.89
CA VAL A 403 -56.34 9.39 -15.51
C VAL A 403 -56.97 10.04 -16.75
N GLU A 404 -56.17 10.71 -17.59
CA GLU A 404 -56.63 11.33 -18.84
C GLU A 404 -57.25 10.32 -19.80
N ALA A 405 -56.64 9.14 -19.97
CA ALA A 405 -57.18 8.10 -20.83
C ALA A 405 -58.58 7.65 -20.37
N LYS A 406 -58.76 7.45 -19.06
CA LYS A 406 -60.07 7.07 -18.48
C LYS A 406 -61.09 8.19 -18.60
N THR A 407 -60.69 9.45 -18.39
CA THR A 407 -61.61 10.59 -18.52
C THR A 407 -62.03 10.78 -19.97
N PHE A 408 -61.12 10.67 -20.94
CA PHE A 408 -61.46 10.73 -22.37
C PHE A 408 -62.29 9.54 -22.83
N GLU A 409 -62.07 8.35 -22.29
CA GLU A 409 -62.91 7.19 -22.58
C GLU A 409 -64.36 7.44 -22.15
N LEU A 410 -64.55 7.93 -20.92
CA LEU A 410 -65.88 8.28 -20.40
C LEU A 410 -66.50 9.45 -21.18
N LEU A 411 -65.72 10.48 -21.50
CA LEU A 411 -66.17 11.61 -22.29
C LEU A 411 -66.60 11.16 -23.69
N ARG A 412 -65.84 10.27 -24.33
CA ARG A 412 -66.20 9.66 -25.62
C ARG A 412 -67.52 8.90 -25.54
N GLN A 413 -67.71 8.09 -24.50
CA GLN A 413 -68.98 7.36 -24.31
C GLN A 413 -70.16 8.32 -24.19
N ASN A 414 -70.02 9.39 -23.40
CA ASN A 414 -71.05 10.42 -23.25
C ASN A 414 -71.32 11.17 -24.57
N GLU A 415 -70.27 11.54 -25.31
CA GLU A 415 -70.38 12.23 -26.59
C GLU A 415 -71.09 11.38 -27.64
N VAL A 416 -70.75 10.08 -27.74
CA VAL A 416 -71.41 9.14 -28.66
C VAL A 416 -72.92 9.06 -28.39
N LEU A 417 -73.36 9.15 -27.13
CA LEU A 417 -74.78 9.18 -26.77
C LEU A 417 -75.42 10.55 -26.99
N ALA A 418 -74.66 11.64 -26.86
CA ALA A 418 -75.15 13.02 -27.01
C ALA A 418 -75.25 13.49 -28.47
N ILE A 419 -74.43 12.95 -29.38
CA ILE A 419 -74.46 13.26 -30.82
C ILE A 419 -75.85 13.01 -31.44
N PRO A 420 -76.48 11.81 -31.33
CA PRO A 420 -77.76 11.56 -31.98
C PRO A 420 -78.87 12.47 -31.46
N LYS A 421 -78.90 12.78 -30.14
CA LYS A 421 -79.87 13.71 -29.56
C LYS A 421 -79.73 15.13 -30.12
N ARG A 422 -78.48 15.59 -30.32
CA ARG A 422 -78.23 16.89 -30.96
C ARG A 422 -78.65 16.90 -32.41
N ILE A 423 -78.37 15.83 -33.16
CA ILE A 423 -78.82 15.69 -34.55
C ILE A 423 -80.35 15.71 -34.61
N GLU A 424 -81.03 14.95 -33.75
CA GLU A 424 -82.50 14.89 -33.68
C GLU A 424 -83.11 16.27 -33.40
N SER A 425 -82.62 16.97 -32.38
CA SER A 425 -83.05 18.34 -32.07
C SER A 425 -82.87 19.29 -33.26
N PHE A 426 -81.73 19.22 -33.96
CA PHE A 426 -81.52 20.05 -35.14
C PHE A 426 -82.41 19.65 -36.32
N THR A 427 -82.67 18.36 -36.51
CA THR A 427 -83.60 17.90 -37.56
C THR A 427 -85.03 18.36 -37.30
N GLU A 428 -85.47 18.37 -36.04
CA GLU A 428 -86.79 18.91 -35.66
C GLU A 428 -86.86 20.42 -35.89
N ASP A 429 -85.81 21.16 -35.52
CA ASP A 429 -85.73 22.61 -35.76
C ASP A 429 -85.77 22.95 -37.25
N VAL A 430 -85.03 22.20 -38.08
CA VAL A 430 -85.02 22.37 -39.54
C VAL A 430 -86.39 22.02 -40.11
N ALA A 431 -87.02 20.93 -39.69
CA ALA A 431 -88.36 20.55 -40.15
C ALA A 431 -89.41 21.63 -39.84
N ARG A 432 -89.34 22.25 -38.64
CA ARG A 432 -90.21 23.38 -38.27
C ARG A 432 -89.95 24.62 -39.14
N GLN A 433 -88.69 24.89 -39.47
CA GLN A 433 -88.34 25.99 -40.38
C GLN A 433 -88.83 25.75 -41.80
N GLU A 434 -88.69 24.53 -42.32
CA GLU A 434 -89.17 24.13 -43.64
C GLU A 434 -90.70 24.20 -43.76
N GLU A 435 -91.44 23.82 -42.70
CA GLU A 435 -92.90 23.96 -42.67
C GLU A 435 -93.30 25.44 -42.72
N ARG A 436 -92.66 26.28 -41.90
CA ARG A 436 -92.91 27.73 -41.89
C ARG A 436 -92.55 28.39 -43.22
N GLU A 437 -91.46 27.97 -43.86
CA GLU A 437 -91.07 28.47 -45.18
C GLU A 437 -92.10 28.06 -46.23
N ARG A 438 -92.56 26.80 -46.23
CA ARG A 438 -93.62 26.32 -47.14
C ARG A 438 -94.91 27.12 -47.00
N ASP A 439 -95.34 27.41 -45.77
CA ASP A 439 -96.53 28.22 -45.52
C ASP A 439 -96.38 29.66 -46.01
N LEU A 440 -95.21 30.28 -45.79
CA LEU A 440 -94.91 31.62 -46.28
C LEU A 440 -94.86 31.68 -47.81
N GLN A 441 -94.26 30.68 -48.46
CA GLN A 441 -94.21 30.58 -49.92
C GLN A 441 -95.62 30.41 -50.51
N ARG A 442 -96.46 29.55 -49.90
CA ARG A 442 -97.86 29.38 -50.33
C ARG A 442 -98.65 30.68 -50.22
N ARG A 443 -98.50 31.38 -49.09
CA ARG A 443 -99.18 32.67 -48.88
C ARG A 443 -98.70 33.75 -49.84
N TYR A 444 -97.41 33.77 -50.17
CA TYR A 444 -96.87 34.65 -51.20
C TYR A 444 -97.48 34.35 -52.57
N GLN A 445 -97.60 33.06 -52.92
CA GLN A 445 -98.23 32.63 -54.17
C GLN A 445 -99.70 33.08 -54.26
N GLU A 446 -100.49 32.86 -53.20
CA GLU A 446 -101.89 33.32 -53.12
C GLU A 446 -102.01 34.84 -53.30
N LEU A 447 -101.19 35.62 -52.60
CA LEU A 447 -101.17 37.09 -52.72
C LEU A 447 -100.71 37.57 -54.11
N TYR A 448 -99.79 36.83 -54.74
CA TYR A 448 -99.32 37.13 -56.08
C TYR A 448 -100.41 36.89 -57.13
N GLU A 449 -101.16 35.78 -56.99
CA GLU A 449 -102.32 35.46 -57.82
C GLU A 449 -103.43 36.52 -57.65
N GLU A 450 -103.76 36.91 -56.40
CA GLU A 450 -104.74 37.97 -56.11
C GLU A 450 -104.33 39.30 -56.75
N ARG A 451 -103.07 39.73 -56.57
CA ARG A 451 -102.53 40.95 -57.19
C ARG A 451 -102.67 40.92 -58.72
N ASN A 452 -102.34 39.80 -59.36
CA ASN A 452 -102.45 39.67 -60.82
C ASN A 452 -103.91 39.73 -61.27
N SER A 453 -104.83 39.09 -60.53
CA SER A 453 -106.26 39.15 -60.84
C SER A 453 -106.84 40.56 -60.75
N LEU A 454 -106.38 41.37 -59.79
CA LEU A 454 -106.77 42.77 -59.66
C LEU A 454 -106.20 43.64 -60.79
N LEU A 455 -104.96 43.38 -61.21
CA LEU A 455 -104.35 44.06 -62.36
C LEU A 455 -104.99 43.71 -63.71
N GLU A 456 -105.60 42.53 -63.84
CA GLU A 456 -106.36 42.14 -65.04
C GLU A 456 -107.79 42.73 -65.07
N GLN A 457 -108.27 43.28 -63.95
CA GLN A 457 -109.59 43.90 -63.82
C GLN A 457 -109.58 45.43 -64.00
N GLU A 458 -108.40 46.07 -63.98
CA GLU A 458 -108.16 47.45 -64.44
C GLU A 458 -107.83 47.49 -65.93
#